data_AF-A0A0F9AE45-F1
#
_entry.id   AF-A0A0F9AE45-F1
#
_cell.length_a   1.000
_cell.length_b   1.000
_cell.length_c   1.000
_cell.angle_alpha   90.00
_cell.angle_beta   90.00
_cell.angle_gamma   90.00
#
_symmetry.space_group_name_H-M   'P 1'
#
loop_
_entity.id
_entity.type
_entity.pdbx_description
1 polymer ?
#
loop_
_entity_poly.entity_id
_entity_poly.type
_entity_poly.pdbx_seq_one_letter_code
_entity_poly.pdbx_strand_id
1 'polypeptide(L)'
;MGFVSYPSLPSINEGTVPPDGDPNSAIAMIGEAPARNEIAKRKPWVGPAGFVLEQCAHQAGLTRAEIYLTNVSKKPIEKNIEELIGRNGLTKLGEYWKDKLKEELQSVKSNVLIPMGRLACYCLTGHQQITKYRGSILESTLLPGRKVIPTIHPSSALHGNFMVRYYIVEDMRRSVVQSKFPEIRLLDRNYIIRPSWQDATDYIDHLRKERGTVSWDIEVTKNEVSCIGFAPNPTEAMCVPVDNYSASQEGHVWRAIANLIEDPQVPKLGMNLI
;
A
#
# COMPACT_ATOMS: atom_id res chain seq x y z
N MET A 1 25.79 -49.60 -9.57
CA MET A 1 25.54 -48.25 -9.03
C MET A 1 25.00 -47.39 -10.15
N GLY A 2 23.67 -47.24 -10.24
CA GLY A 2 23.03 -46.40 -11.25
C GLY A 2 22.96 -44.95 -10.74
N PHE A 3 23.62 -44.04 -11.44
CA PHE A 3 23.44 -42.61 -11.20
C PHE A 3 22.07 -42.19 -11.73
N VAL A 4 21.18 -41.80 -10.81
CA VAL A 4 19.91 -41.14 -11.12
C VAL A 4 20.26 -39.78 -11.72
N SER A 5 20.03 -39.60 -13.03
CA SER A 5 20.15 -38.29 -13.65
C SER A 5 18.94 -37.45 -13.23
N TYR A 6 19.19 -36.37 -12.49
CA TYR A 6 18.17 -35.35 -12.29
C TYR A 6 18.00 -34.60 -13.61
N PRO A 7 16.77 -34.40 -14.10
CA PRO A 7 16.56 -33.58 -15.29
C PRO A 7 17.10 -32.17 -15.02
N SER A 8 17.94 -31.68 -15.93
CA SER A 8 18.48 -30.32 -15.90
C SER A 8 17.32 -29.32 -15.80
N LEU A 9 17.38 -28.42 -14.82
CA LEU A 9 16.43 -27.32 -14.69
C LEU A 9 16.38 -26.55 -16.02
N PRO A 10 15.18 -26.21 -16.54
CA PRO A 10 15.06 -25.46 -17.78
C PRO A 10 15.80 -24.13 -17.69
N SER A 11 16.35 -23.68 -18.82
CA SER A 11 17.03 -22.39 -18.92
C SER A 11 16.09 -21.28 -18.47
N ILE A 12 16.64 -20.25 -17.83
CA ILE A 12 15.92 -19.04 -17.40
C ILE A 12 15.16 -18.34 -18.55
N ASN A 13 15.38 -18.71 -19.82
CA ASN A 13 14.85 -18.01 -20.98
C ASN A 13 13.68 -18.72 -21.70
N GLU A 14 13.18 -19.87 -21.21
CA GLU A 14 12.18 -20.68 -21.95
C GLU A 14 10.86 -20.98 -21.22
N GLY A 15 10.48 -20.17 -20.22
CA GLY A 15 9.23 -20.36 -19.48
C GLY A 15 8.34 -19.12 -19.44
N THR A 16 7.05 -19.29 -19.71
CA THR A 16 6.02 -18.37 -19.22
C THR A 16 5.39 -18.95 -17.96
N VAL A 17 5.05 -18.08 -17.01
CA VAL A 17 4.25 -18.44 -15.83
C VAL A 17 2.85 -17.89 -16.03
N PRO A 18 1.83 -18.75 -16.16
CA PRO A 18 0.44 -18.29 -16.25
C PRO A 18 -0.03 -17.72 -14.90
N PRO A 19 -1.13 -16.95 -14.91
CA PRO A 19 -1.84 -16.63 -13.67
C PRO A 19 -2.36 -17.88 -12.96
N ASP A 20 -2.72 -17.75 -11.69
CA ASP A 20 -3.28 -18.79 -10.83
C ASP A 20 -4.44 -18.23 -9.99
N GLY A 21 -5.41 -19.07 -9.62
CA GLY A 21 -6.60 -18.65 -8.86
C GLY A 21 -7.87 -18.45 -9.70
N ASP A 22 -9.00 -18.20 -9.04
CA ASP A 22 -10.31 -18.07 -9.69
C ASP A 22 -10.46 -16.70 -10.37
N PRO A 23 -10.74 -16.63 -11.69
CA PRO A 23 -11.00 -15.36 -12.38
C PRO A 23 -12.24 -14.61 -11.88
N ASN A 24 -13.11 -15.24 -11.08
CA ASN A 24 -14.23 -14.59 -10.40
C ASN A 24 -13.86 -13.97 -9.04
N SER A 25 -12.61 -14.12 -8.58
CA SER A 25 -12.15 -13.54 -7.32
C SER A 25 -12.33 -12.02 -7.30
N ALA A 26 -12.82 -11.48 -6.18
CA ALA A 26 -12.98 -10.03 -6.00
C ALA A 26 -11.63 -9.30 -5.95
N ILE A 27 -10.56 -10.02 -5.62
CA ILE A 27 -9.20 -9.49 -5.48
C ILE A 27 -8.28 -10.13 -6.52
N ALA A 28 -7.54 -9.28 -7.24
CA ALA A 28 -6.38 -9.68 -8.01
C ALA A 28 -5.10 -9.10 -7.39
N MET A 29 -4.05 -9.90 -7.33
CA MET A 29 -2.74 -9.56 -6.80
C MET A 29 -1.70 -9.66 -7.92
N ILE A 30 -1.02 -8.54 -8.19
CA ILE A 30 -0.20 -8.35 -9.40
C ILE A 30 1.24 -8.06 -9.00
N GLY A 31 2.15 -8.99 -9.29
CA GLY A 31 3.60 -8.80 -9.14
C GLY A 31 4.29 -8.26 -10.39
N GLU A 32 5.61 -8.22 -10.36
CA GLU A 32 6.41 -7.62 -11.45
C GLU A 32 6.71 -8.64 -12.54
N ALA A 33 7.39 -9.75 -12.19
CA ALA A 33 7.76 -10.83 -13.10
C ALA A 33 8.05 -12.12 -12.31
N PRO A 34 8.01 -13.31 -12.95
CA PRO A 34 8.23 -14.56 -12.27
C PRO A 34 9.71 -14.78 -11.93
N ALA A 35 9.99 -15.27 -10.73
CA ALA A 35 11.33 -15.69 -10.32
C ALA A 35 11.65 -17.15 -10.74
N ARG A 36 12.90 -17.58 -10.53
CA ARG A 36 13.39 -18.93 -10.88
C ARG A 36 12.49 -20.07 -10.38
N ASN A 37 12.00 -19.97 -9.15
CA ASN A 37 11.12 -20.99 -8.56
C ASN A 37 9.74 -21.04 -9.24
N GLU A 38 9.24 -19.90 -9.69
CA GLU A 38 7.96 -19.80 -10.39
C GLU A 38 8.07 -20.39 -11.79
N ILE A 39 9.19 -20.17 -12.48
CA ILE A 39 9.49 -20.79 -13.78
C ILE A 39 9.58 -22.31 -13.64
N ALA A 40 10.32 -22.80 -12.64
CA ALA A 40 10.50 -24.22 -12.40
C ALA A 40 9.18 -24.95 -12.09
N LYS A 41 8.26 -24.29 -11.39
CA LYS A 41 6.96 -24.85 -10.99
C LYS A 41 5.80 -24.45 -11.91
N ARG A 42 6.04 -23.56 -12.89
CA ARG A 42 5.03 -22.89 -13.73
C ARG A 42 3.85 -22.34 -12.93
N LYS A 43 4.12 -21.79 -11.75
CA LYS A 43 3.10 -21.29 -10.81
C LYS A 43 3.60 -19.98 -10.18
N PRO A 44 2.79 -18.91 -10.15
CA PRO A 44 3.24 -17.63 -9.64
C PRO A 44 3.33 -17.66 -8.11
N TRP A 45 4.23 -16.85 -7.54
CA TRP A 45 4.37 -16.66 -6.10
C TRP A 45 4.63 -17.94 -5.29
N VAL A 46 5.54 -18.80 -5.75
CA VAL A 46 5.93 -20.07 -5.08
C VAL A 46 7.37 -20.08 -4.53
N GLY A 47 8.03 -18.92 -4.56
CA GLY A 47 9.37 -18.70 -3.97
C GLY A 47 9.33 -18.01 -2.60
N PRO A 48 10.48 -17.52 -2.10
CA PRO A 48 10.56 -16.85 -0.79
C PRO A 48 9.63 -15.65 -0.64
N ALA A 49 9.53 -14.79 -1.66
CA ALA A 49 8.59 -13.67 -1.66
C ALA A 49 7.13 -14.16 -1.66
N GLY A 50 6.84 -15.27 -2.33
CA GLY A 50 5.52 -15.92 -2.30
C GLY A 50 5.16 -16.48 -0.92
N PHE A 51 6.13 -17.00 -0.18
CA PHE A 51 5.91 -17.40 1.21
C PHE A 51 5.56 -16.20 2.11
N VAL A 52 6.28 -15.07 1.97
CA VAL A 52 5.94 -13.84 2.69
C VAL A 52 4.54 -13.35 2.32
N LEU A 53 4.21 -13.35 1.02
CA LEU A 53 2.89 -13.00 0.52
C LEU A 53 1.80 -13.84 1.18
N GLU A 54 1.98 -15.16 1.21
CA GLU A 54 1.02 -16.11 1.80
C GLU A 54 0.83 -15.85 3.31
N GLN A 55 1.92 -15.61 4.05
CA GLN A 55 1.84 -15.27 5.47
C GLN A 55 1.08 -13.95 5.70
N CYS A 56 1.35 -12.91 4.90
CA CYS A 56 0.67 -11.62 5.02
C CYS A 56 -0.81 -11.71 4.63
N ALA A 57 -1.12 -12.43 3.54
CA ALA A 57 -2.48 -12.68 3.10
C ALA A 57 -3.28 -13.39 4.19
N HIS A 58 -2.72 -14.45 4.79
CA HIS A 58 -3.37 -15.17 5.88
C HIS A 58 -3.66 -14.27 7.09
N GLN A 59 -2.71 -13.42 7.49
CA GLN A 59 -2.91 -12.45 8.58
C GLN A 59 -3.94 -11.35 8.25
N ALA A 60 -4.16 -11.08 6.97
CA ALA A 60 -5.21 -10.19 6.48
C ALA A 60 -6.57 -10.89 6.33
N GLY A 61 -6.65 -12.20 6.63
CA GLY A 61 -7.86 -13.00 6.50
C GLY A 61 -8.16 -13.47 5.08
N LEU A 62 -7.13 -13.58 4.24
CA LEU A 62 -7.23 -14.09 2.87
C LEU A 62 -6.56 -15.45 2.72
N THR A 63 -7.17 -16.31 1.93
CA THR A 63 -6.56 -17.54 1.44
C THR A 63 -6.14 -17.40 -0.02
N ARG A 64 -5.20 -18.22 -0.48
CA ARG A 64 -4.75 -18.23 -1.88
C ARG A 64 -5.89 -18.49 -2.87
N ALA A 65 -6.90 -19.28 -2.47
CA ALA A 65 -8.04 -19.62 -3.32
C ALA A 65 -8.96 -18.42 -3.60
N GLU A 66 -8.95 -17.40 -2.75
CA GLU A 66 -9.78 -16.20 -2.87
C GLU A 66 -9.09 -15.07 -3.68
N ILE A 67 -7.90 -15.35 -4.22
CA ILE A 67 -7.06 -14.37 -4.87
C ILE A 67 -6.73 -14.84 -6.28
N TYR A 68 -6.95 -13.97 -7.26
CA TYR A 68 -6.36 -14.12 -8.59
C TYR A 68 -4.92 -13.60 -8.58
N LEU A 69 -3.94 -14.49 -8.76
CA LEU A 69 -2.52 -14.19 -8.66
C LEU A 69 -1.87 -14.13 -10.04
N THR A 70 -1.17 -13.03 -10.31
CA THR A 70 -0.53 -12.82 -11.59
C THR A 70 0.70 -11.90 -11.49
N ASN A 71 1.39 -11.71 -12.62
CA ASN A 71 2.52 -10.80 -12.78
C ASN A 71 2.32 -9.93 -14.04
N VAL A 72 2.89 -8.71 -14.05
CA VAL A 72 2.90 -7.84 -15.24
C VAL A 72 3.57 -8.55 -16.41
N SER A 73 4.82 -8.98 -16.24
CA SER A 73 5.49 -9.85 -17.21
C SER A 73 5.17 -11.32 -16.92
N LYS A 74 4.87 -12.10 -17.97
CA LYS A 74 4.76 -13.58 -17.83
C LYS A 74 6.09 -14.28 -17.99
N LYS A 75 7.13 -13.55 -18.39
CA LYS A 75 8.50 -14.03 -18.55
C LYS A 75 9.40 -13.46 -17.46
N PRO A 76 10.47 -14.16 -17.07
CA PRO A 76 11.44 -13.61 -16.12
C PRO A 76 12.14 -12.40 -16.75
N ILE A 77 12.66 -11.55 -15.88
CA ILE A 77 13.49 -10.40 -16.26
C ILE A 77 14.94 -10.81 -16.06
N GLU A 78 15.80 -10.59 -17.06
CA GLU A 78 17.17 -11.12 -17.06
C GLU A 78 18.08 -10.41 -16.07
N LYS A 79 17.96 -9.08 -15.97
CA LYS A 79 18.79 -8.22 -15.13
C LYS A 79 17.97 -7.62 -14.01
N ASN A 80 17.04 -6.73 -14.36
CA ASN A 80 16.27 -5.94 -13.40
C ASN A 80 15.06 -5.25 -14.05
N ILE A 81 14.17 -4.74 -13.20
CA ILE A 81 12.91 -4.14 -13.64
C ILE A 81 13.08 -2.92 -14.56
N GLU A 82 14.27 -2.32 -14.63
CA GLU A 82 14.59 -1.22 -15.55
C GLU A 82 14.47 -1.63 -17.03
N GLU A 83 14.53 -2.93 -17.35
CA GLU A 83 14.17 -3.45 -18.68
C GLU A 83 12.72 -3.15 -19.06
N LEU A 84 11.83 -3.02 -18.08
CA LEU A 84 10.41 -2.78 -18.26
C LEU A 84 10.01 -1.35 -17.90
N ILE A 85 10.65 -0.76 -16.89
CA ILE A 85 10.30 0.56 -16.39
C ILE A 85 11.54 1.38 -15.95
N GLY A 86 11.86 2.41 -16.73
CA GLY A 86 12.92 3.36 -16.42
C GLY A 86 12.43 4.54 -15.59
N ARG A 87 13.28 5.58 -15.47
CA ARG A 87 12.92 6.84 -14.80
C ARG A 87 11.78 7.57 -15.52
N ASN A 88 11.75 7.52 -16.85
CA ASN A 88 10.80 8.26 -17.68
C ASN A 88 9.52 7.49 -18.01
N GLY A 89 9.26 6.35 -17.35
CA GLY A 89 8.08 5.50 -17.61
C GLY A 89 8.44 4.12 -18.16
N LEU A 90 7.47 3.47 -18.80
CA LEU A 90 7.65 2.13 -19.36
C LEU A 90 8.56 2.15 -20.60
N THR A 91 9.33 1.09 -20.76
CA THR A 91 10.02 0.80 -22.03
C THR A 91 9.01 0.23 -23.03
N LYS A 92 9.41 0.03 -24.30
CA LYS A 92 8.56 -0.66 -25.30
C LYS A 92 8.13 -2.05 -24.82
N LEU A 93 9.02 -2.77 -24.14
CA LEU A 93 8.71 -4.09 -23.58
C LEU A 93 7.77 -3.98 -22.37
N GLY A 94 7.92 -2.94 -21.54
CA GLY A 94 7.01 -2.63 -20.45
C GLY A 94 5.59 -2.32 -20.94
N GLU A 95 5.44 -1.50 -21.98
CA GLU A 95 4.12 -1.20 -22.57
C GLU A 95 3.47 -2.45 -23.16
N TYR A 96 4.25 -3.30 -23.86
CA TYR A 96 3.76 -4.59 -24.34
C TYR A 96 3.16 -5.45 -23.21
N TRP A 97 3.87 -5.59 -22.09
CA TRP A 97 3.37 -6.37 -20.96
C TRP A 97 2.20 -5.72 -20.24
N LYS A 98 2.15 -4.39 -20.18
CA LYS A 98 1.00 -3.64 -19.66
C LYS A 98 -0.26 -3.88 -20.51
N ASP A 99 -0.14 -3.89 -21.84
CA ASP A 99 -1.26 -4.20 -22.73
C ASP A 99 -1.74 -5.64 -22.53
N LYS A 100 -0.81 -6.60 -22.39
CA LYS A 100 -1.16 -8.00 -22.07
C LYS A 100 -1.82 -8.16 -20.70
N LEU A 101 -1.34 -7.42 -19.70
CA LEU A 101 -1.98 -7.39 -18.39
C LEU A 101 -3.41 -6.81 -18.47
N LYS A 102 -3.62 -5.78 -19.30
CA LYS A 102 -4.96 -5.21 -19.52
C LYS A 102 -5.91 -6.24 -20.12
N GLU A 103 -5.51 -6.91 -21.19
CA GLU A 103 -6.29 -7.97 -21.85
C GLU A 103 -6.68 -9.07 -20.83
N GLU A 104 -5.73 -9.52 -20.01
CA GLU A 104 -5.97 -10.51 -18.97
C GLU A 104 -6.98 -10.02 -17.93
N LEU A 105 -6.73 -8.87 -17.31
CA LEU A 105 -7.54 -8.36 -16.22
C LEU A 105 -8.95 -7.94 -16.66
N GLN A 106 -9.16 -7.61 -17.94
CA GLN A 106 -10.51 -7.39 -18.50
C GLN A 106 -11.40 -8.63 -18.37
N SER A 107 -10.82 -9.83 -18.43
CA SER A 107 -11.55 -11.10 -18.28
C SER A 107 -11.77 -11.53 -16.82
N VAL A 108 -11.11 -10.86 -15.87
CA VAL A 108 -11.15 -11.17 -14.44
C VAL A 108 -12.14 -10.24 -13.73
N LYS A 109 -12.98 -10.74 -12.83
CA LYS A 109 -14.04 -9.96 -12.15
C LYS A 109 -13.56 -9.13 -10.95
N SER A 110 -12.26 -9.16 -10.64
CA SER A 110 -11.71 -8.44 -9.50
C SER A 110 -12.00 -6.95 -9.57
N ASN A 111 -12.72 -6.45 -8.58
CA ASN A 111 -13.01 -5.04 -8.35
C ASN A 111 -11.90 -4.35 -7.54
N VAL A 112 -11.01 -5.11 -6.91
CA VAL A 112 -9.79 -4.62 -6.25
C VAL A 112 -8.56 -5.24 -6.89
N LEU A 113 -7.63 -4.39 -7.31
CA LEU A 113 -6.32 -4.75 -7.85
C LEU A 113 -5.24 -4.34 -6.86
N ILE A 114 -4.40 -5.28 -6.43
CA ILE A 114 -3.31 -5.05 -5.49
C ILE A 114 -1.98 -5.16 -6.24
N PRO A 115 -1.43 -4.05 -6.78
CA PRO A 115 -0.10 -4.06 -7.33
C PRO A 115 0.94 -4.15 -6.21
N MET A 116 1.86 -5.09 -6.39
CA MET A 116 3.01 -5.31 -5.53
C MET A 116 4.26 -4.87 -6.27
N GLY A 117 4.88 -3.79 -5.82
CA GLY A 117 6.11 -3.26 -6.42
C GLY A 117 5.89 -2.15 -7.47
N ARG A 118 7.01 -1.57 -7.92
CA ARG A 118 7.04 -0.33 -8.70
C ARG A 118 6.40 -0.50 -10.07
N LEU A 119 6.72 -1.60 -10.74
CA LEU A 119 6.23 -1.86 -12.10
C LEU A 119 4.71 -2.03 -12.12
N ALA A 120 4.17 -2.91 -11.28
CA ALA A 120 2.73 -3.17 -11.21
C ALA A 120 1.94 -1.91 -10.81
N CYS A 121 2.46 -1.15 -9.84
CA CYS A 121 1.84 0.10 -9.42
C CYS A 121 1.76 1.10 -10.58
N TYR A 122 2.86 1.29 -11.30
CA TYR A 122 2.91 2.20 -12.44
C TYR A 122 1.96 1.75 -13.56
N CYS A 123 1.94 0.46 -13.90
CA CYS A 123 1.06 -0.05 -14.95
C CYS A 123 -0.42 0.21 -14.66
N LEU A 124 -0.84 0.14 -13.39
CA LEU A 124 -2.24 0.28 -12.98
C LEU A 124 -2.66 1.72 -12.66
N THR A 125 -1.73 2.61 -12.32
CA THR A 125 -2.03 3.94 -11.77
C THR A 125 -1.26 5.10 -12.40
N GLY A 126 -0.14 4.82 -13.08
CA GLY A 126 0.82 5.84 -13.53
C GLY A 126 1.74 6.37 -12.43
N HIS A 127 1.64 5.90 -11.18
CA HIS A 127 2.51 6.32 -10.08
C HIS A 127 3.73 5.41 -9.90
N GLN A 128 4.93 5.99 -9.88
CA GLN A 128 6.18 5.23 -9.70
C GLN A 128 6.60 5.06 -8.23
N GLN A 129 6.23 5.98 -7.34
CA GLN A 129 6.71 6.02 -5.96
C GLN A 129 5.75 5.25 -5.04
N ILE A 130 5.82 3.92 -5.05
CA ILE A 130 4.88 3.07 -4.32
C ILE A 130 4.75 3.41 -2.83
N THR A 131 5.84 3.81 -2.18
CA THR A 131 5.85 4.20 -0.76
C THR A 131 4.95 5.40 -0.46
N LYS A 132 4.71 6.30 -1.44
CA LYS A 132 3.80 7.44 -1.32
C LYS A 132 2.32 7.08 -1.48
N TYR A 133 2.04 5.94 -2.09
CA TYR A 133 0.68 5.55 -2.50
C TYR A 133 0.20 4.24 -1.87
N ARG A 134 1.07 3.52 -1.15
CA ARG A 134 0.69 2.24 -0.54
C ARG A 134 -0.49 2.40 0.41
N GLY A 135 -1.43 1.48 0.33
CA GLY A 135 -2.67 1.51 1.09
C GLY A 135 -3.71 2.52 0.62
N SER A 136 -3.40 3.47 -0.27
CA SER A 136 -4.41 4.39 -0.81
C SER A 136 -5.42 3.65 -1.69
N ILE A 137 -6.67 4.11 -1.71
CA ILE A 137 -7.68 3.66 -2.67
C ILE A 137 -7.56 4.56 -3.88
N LEU A 138 -6.95 4.05 -4.94
CA LEU A 138 -6.79 4.74 -6.22
C LEU A 138 -7.76 4.16 -7.25
N GLU A 139 -8.07 4.93 -8.27
CA GLU A 139 -8.73 4.41 -9.47
C GLU A 139 -7.69 3.89 -10.47
N SER A 140 -7.97 2.76 -11.11
CA SER A 140 -7.06 2.25 -12.14
C SER A 140 -7.12 3.09 -13.41
N THR A 141 -5.97 3.57 -13.87
CA THR A 141 -5.83 4.19 -15.19
C THR A 141 -5.84 3.17 -16.32
N LEU A 142 -5.53 1.90 -16.02
CA LEU A 142 -5.56 0.80 -16.98
C LEU A 142 -6.99 0.25 -17.18
N LEU A 143 -7.78 0.22 -16.11
CA LEU A 143 -9.14 -0.34 -16.05
C LEU A 143 -10.07 0.58 -15.23
N PRO A 144 -10.60 1.66 -15.82
CA PRO A 144 -11.46 2.63 -15.14
C PRO A 144 -12.60 1.97 -14.36
N GLY A 145 -12.94 2.53 -13.20
CA GLY A 145 -13.93 1.97 -12.26
C GLY A 145 -13.42 0.85 -11.34
N ARG A 146 -12.21 0.32 -11.54
CA ARG A 146 -11.59 -0.64 -10.61
C ARG A 146 -10.73 0.07 -9.57
N LYS A 147 -10.79 -0.41 -8.33
CA LYS A 147 -9.95 0.07 -7.24
C LYS A 147 -8.54 -0.51 -7.36
N VAL A 148 -7.55 0.32 -7.12
CA VAL A 148 -6.15 -0.07 -6.99
C VAL A 148 -5.68 0.27 -5.58
N ILE A 149 -5.19 -0.73 -4.84
CA ILE A 149 -4.64 -0.54 -3.50
C ILE A 149 -3.20 -1.04 -3.51
N PRO A 150 -2.23 -0.14 -3.78
CA PRO A 150 -0.83 -0.54 -3.90
C PRO A 150 -0.27 -1.05 -2.58
N THR A 151 0.67 -1.99 -2.66
CA THR A 151 1.45 -2.42 -1.50
C THR A 151 2.90 -2.71 -1.85
N ILE A 152 3.78 -2.64 -0.85
CA ILE A 152 5.21 -2.90 -1.02
C ILE A 152 5.40 -4.35 -1.49
N HIS A 153 6.36 -4.57 -2.39
CA HIS A 153 6.63 -5.92 -2.88
C HIS A 153 7.08 -6.85 -1.73
N PRO A 154 6.52 -8.06 -1.57
CA PRO A 154 6.86 -8.97 -0.46
C PRO A 154 8.35 -9.32 -0.34
N SER A 155 9.11 -9.24 -1.44
CA SER A 155 10.57 -9.42 -1.41
C SER A 155 11.30 -8.39 -0.53
N SER A 156 10.73 -7.20 -0.31
CA SER A 156 11.32 -6.16 0.54
C SER A 156 11.28 -6.51 2.04
N ALA A 157 10.45 -7.48 2.44
CA ALA A 157 10.43 -8.01 3.81
C ALA A 157 11.37 -9.23 3.98
N LEU A 158 12.07 -9.64 2.92
CA LEU A 158 13.16 -10.61 3.04
C LEU A 158 14.35 -9.94 3.74
N HIS A 159 15.12 -10.71 4.49
CA HIS A 159 16.34 -10.25 5.18
C HIS A 159 16.12 -9.28 6.36
N GLY A 160 15.03 -9.44 7.11
CA GLY A 160 14.91 -8.85 8.46
C GLY A 160 14.15 -7.53 8.56
N ASN A 161 13.57 -7.02 7.47
CA ASN A 161 12.67 -5.86 7.54
C ASN A 161 11.24 -6.30 7.92
N PHE A 162 11.06 -6.67 9.19
CA PHE A 162 9.78 -7.17 9.71
C PHE A 162 8.67 -6.11 9.63
N MET A 163 9.01 -4.81 9.72
CA MET A 163 8.04 -3.72 9.68
C MET A 163 7.26 -3.68 8.35
N VAL A 164 7.90 -4.05 7.24
CA VAL A 164 7.25 -4.10 5.92
C VAL A 164 6.08 -5.08 5.90
N ARG A 165 6.13 -6.16 6.68
CA ARG A 165 5.01 -7.12 6.76
C ARG A 165 3.76 -6.47 7.33
N TYR A 166 3.89 -5.63 8.36
CA TYR A 166 2.74 -4.92 8.93
C TYR A 166 2.08 -4.00 7.91
N TYR A 167 2.87 -3.29 7.10
CA TYR A 167 2.32 -2.46 6.02
C TYR A 167 1.58 -3.29 4.97
N ILE A 168 2.15 -4.41 4.54
CA ILE A 168 1.50 -5.31 3.57
C ILE A 168 0.19 -5.86 4.12
N VAL A 169 0.18 -6.34 5.36
CA VAL A 169 -1.02 -6.87 6.02
C VAL A 169 -2.12 -5.80 6.09
N GLU A 170 -1.78 -4.56 6.45
CA GLU A 170 -2.77 -3.49 6.57
C GLU A 170 -3.32 -3.05 5.20
N ASP A 171 -2.48 -3.01 4.17
CA ASP A 171 -2.92 -2.78 2.79
C ASP A 171 -3.89 -3.87 2.31
N MET A 172 -3.60 -5.13 2.65
CA MET A 172 -4.47 -6.27 2.32
C MET A 172 -5.78 -6.23 3.10
N ARG A 173 -5.77 -5.89 4.40
CA ARG A 173 -7.01 -5.74 5.18
C ARG A 173 -7.94 -4.69 4.58
N ARG A 174 -7.38 -3.54 4.18
CA ARG A 174 -8.12 -2.52 3.45
C ARG A 174 -8.67 -3.09 2.14
N SER A 175 -7.87 -3.86 1.41
CA SER A 175 -8.29 -4.51 0.17
C SER A 175 -9.44 -5.50 0.37
N VAL A 176 -9.42 -6.30 1.44
CA VAL A 176 -10.53 -7.18 1.82
C VAL A 176 -11.80 -6.39 2.05
N VAL A 177 -11.74 -5.31 2.82
CA VAL A 177 -12.92 -4.45 3.06
C VAL A 177 -13.46 -3.87 1.76
N GLN A 178 -12.57 -3.33 0.92
CA GLN A 178 -12.93 -2.70 -0.35
C GLN A 178 -13.41 -3.69 -1.40
N SER A 179 -13.03 -4.97 -1.30
CA SER A 179 -13.47 -6.02 -2.24
C SER A 179 -14.95 -6.34 -2.12
N LYS A 180 -15.59 -6.02 -0.98
CA LYS A 180 -17.01 -6.31 -0.72
C LYS A 180 -17.99 -5.53 -1.58
N PHE A 181 -17.53 -4.47 -2.24
CA PHE A 181 -18.38 -3.62 -3.08
C PHE A 181 -17.60 -3.13 -4.30
N PRO A 182 -18.19 -3.05 -5.50
CA PRO A 182 -17.46 -2.67 -6.70
C PRO A 182 -17.14 -1.18 -6.77
N GLU A 183 -17.96 -0.32 -6.18
CA GLU A 183 -17.82 1.13 -6.31
C GLU A 183 -16.57 1.68 -5.62
N ILE A 184 -16.08 2.82 -6.12
CA ILE A 184 -15.03 3.58 -5.46
C ILE A 184 -15.70 4.52 -4.46
N ARG A 185 -15.56 4.22 -3.16
CA ARG A 185 -16.16 5.01 -2.07
C ARG A 185 -15.05 5.75 -1.34
N LEU A 186 -14.72 6.95 -1.83
CA LEU A 186 -13.82 7.85 -1.11
C LEU A 186 -14.63 8.64 -0.09
N LEU A 187 -14.13 8.68 1.14
CA LEU A 187 -14.67 9.59 2.15
C LEU A 187 -14.23 10.99 1.77
N ASP A 188 -15.20 11.90 1.64
CA ASP A 188 -14.89 13.33 1.58
C ASP A 188 -14.32 13.75 2.93
N ARG A 189 -13.13 14.34 2.90
CA ARG A 189 -12.34 14.60 4.10
C ARG A 189 -11.98 16.08 4.16
N ASN A 190 -12.33 16.71 5.26
CA ASN A 190 -11.93 18.05 5.58
C ASN A 190 -10.60 18.04 6.34
N TYR A 191 -9.51 18.35 5.63
CA TYR A 191 -8.17 18.42 6.19
C TYR A 191 -7.69 19.86 6.26
N ILE A 192 -7.46 20.35 7.48
CA ILE A 192 -6.79 21.64 7.67
C ILE A 192 -5.31 21.36 7.89
N ILE A 193 -4.50 21.73 6.89
CA ILE A 193 -3.05 21.53 6.91
C ILE A 193 -2.38 22.89 7.06
N ARG A 194 -1.46 23.03 8.02
CA ARG A 194 -0.78 24.30 8.32
C ARG A 194 -1.75 25.44 8.66
N PRO A 195 -2.64 25.26 9.65
CA PRO A 195 -3.51 26.33 10.14
C PRO A 195 -2.70 27.53 10.65
N SER A 196 -3.33 28.71 10.71
CA SER A 196 -2.81 29.80 11.53
C SER A 196 -2.74 29.36 13.00
N TRP A 197 -1.93 30.01 13.83
CA TRP A 197 -1.84 29.64 15.24
C TRP A 197 -3.19 29.84 15.95
N GLN A 198 -3.99 30.83 15.54
CA GLN A 198 -5.34 31.06 16.07
C GLN A 198 -6.29 29.92 15.70
N ASP A 199 -6.34 29.55 14.41
CA ASP A 199 -7.19 28.45 13.96
C ASP A 199 -6.81 27.13 14.64
N ALA A 200 -5.51 26.91 14.86
CA ALA A 200 -5.02 25.75 15.60
C ALA A 200 -5.52 25.75 17.05
N THR A 201 -5.34 26.86 17.78
CA THR A 201 -5.80 26.95 19.17
C THR A 201 -7.31 26.83 19.29
N ASP A 202 -8.07 27.48 18.40
CA ASP A 202 -9.53 27.47 18.41
C ASP A 202 -10.08 26.06 18.12
N TYR A 203 -9.48 25.36 17.15
CA TYR A 203 -9.83 23.98 16.84
C TYR A 203 -9.52 23.02 18.01
N ILE A 204 -8.34 23.12 18.61
CA ILE A 204 -7.93 22.28 19.74
C ILE A 204 -8.83 22.53 20.97
N ASP A 205 -9.14 23.79 21.26
CA ASP A 205 -10.07 24.15 22.32
C ASP A 205 -11.50 23.67 22.04
N HIS A 206 -11.92 23.69 20.77
CA HIS A 206 -13.20 23.12 20.35
C HIS A 206 -13.25 21.61 20.61
N LEU A 207 -12.24 20.85 20.17
CA LEU A 207 -12.13 19.41 20.45
C LEU A 207 -12.20 19.11 21.95
N ARG A 208 -11.51 19.91 22.78
CA ARG A 208 -11.56 19.76 24.25
C ARG A 208 -12.97 19.97 24.81
N LYS A 209 -13.69 20.98 24.31
CA LYS A 209 -15.05 21.32 24.75
C LYS A 209 -16.08 20.27 24.33
N GLU A 210 -15.94 19.67 23.15
CA GLU A 210 -16.85 18.64 22.67
C GLU A 210 -16.76 17.33 23.47
N ARG A 211 -15.60 17.03 24.04
CA ARG A 211 -15.34 15.82 24.84
C ARG A 211 -15.62 14.50 24.08
N GLY A 212 -15.59 14.56 22.76
CA GLY A 212 -15.54 13.37 21.91
C GLY A 212 -14.18 12.68 22.00
N THR A 213 -14.10 11.45 21.51
CA THR A 213 -12.81 10.78 21.36
C THR A 213 -11.97 11.52 20.32
N VAL A 214 -10.76 11.92 20.70
CA VAL A 214 -9.81 12.57 19.79
C VAL A 214 -8.66 11.61 19.52
N SER A 215 -8.45 11.28 18.25
CA SER A 215 -7.20 10.65 17.85
C SER A 215 -6.12 11.69 17.63
N TRP A 216 -4.88 11.33 17.95
CA TRP A 216 -3.74 12.22 17.78
C TRP A 216 -2.49 11.45 17.39
N ASP A 217 -1.59 12.12 16.66
CA ASP A 217 -0.36 11.56 16.11
C ASP A 217 0.74 12.63 16.17
N ILE A 218 1.97 12.23 16.51
CA ILE A 218 3.12 13.14 16.58
C ILE A 218 4.14 12.73 15.52
N GLU A 219 4.51 13.69 14.67
CA GLU A 219 5.58 13.51 13.71
C GLU A 219 6.85 14.20 14.20
N VAL A 220 7.94 13.44 14.28
CA VAL A 220 9.25 13.92 14.74
C VAL A 220 10.22 13.98 13.55
N THR A 221 10.78 15.15 13.30
CA THR A 221 11.80 15.37 12.27
C THR A 221 13.01 16.02 12.90
N LYS A 222 14.23 15.57 12.55
CA LYS A 222 15.49 16.10 13.12
C LYS A 222 15.54 16.08 14.67
N ASN A 223 14.93 15.07 15.29
CA ASN A 223 14.80 14.93 16.75
C ASN A 223 13.94 16.00 17.45
N GLU A 224 13.13 16.74 16.70
CA GLU A 224 12.19 17.73 17.21
C GLU A 224 10.77 17.39 16.75
N VAL A 225 9.77 17.75 17.56
CA VAL A 225 8.38 17.64 17.13
C VAL A 225 8.19 18.58 15.94
N SER A 226 7.73 18.04 14.82
CA SER A 226 7.54 18.78 13.58
C SER A 226 6.08 19.18 13.39
N CYS A 227 5.16 18.27 13.65
CA CYS A 227 3.74 18.56 13.71
C CYS A 227 3.00 17.58 14.62
N ILE A 228 1.80 17.99 15.02
CA ILE A 228 0.85 17.14 15.73
C ILE A 228 -0.46 17.13 14.95
N GLY A 229 -0.95 15.94 14.65
CA GLY A 229 -2.24 15.71 14.03
C GLY A 229 -3.33 15.46 15.07
N PHE A 230 -4.53 15.99 14.84
CA PHE A 230 -5.73 15.71 15.63
C PHE A 230 -6.89 15.35 14.72
N ALA A 231 -7.66 14.32 15.07
CA ALA A 231 -8.87 13.95 14.35
C ALA A 231 -9.98 13.48 15.31
N PRO A 232 -11.15 14.15 15.35
CA PRO A 232 -12.29 13.67 16.12
C PRO A 232 -13.03 12.51 15.45
N ASN A 233 -12.90 12.37 14.12
CA ASN A 233 -13.60 11.36 13.33
C ASN A 233 -12.85 11.05 12.02
N PRO A 234 -13.26 10.03 11.23
CA PRO A 234 -12.56 9.64 10.00
C PRO A 234 -12.60 10.64 8.83
N THR A 235 -13.40 11.71 8.93
CA THR A 235 -13.63 12.70 7.88
C THR A 235 -13.07 14.08 8.19
N GLU A 236 -12.61 14.32 9.41
CA GLU A 236 -12.08 15.62 9.83
C GLU A 236 -10.74 15.44 10.53
N ALA A 237 -9.74 16.22 10.11
CA ALA A 237 -8.49 16.29 10.85
C ALA A 237 -7.78 17.64 10.64
N MET A 238 -6.97 18.02 11.62
CA MET A 238 -6.06 19.15 11.54
C MET A 238 -4.63 18.69 11.80
N CYS A 239 -3.70 19.12 10.96
CA CYS A 239 -2.26 18.90 11.13
C CYS A 239 -1.60 20.25 11.48
N VAL A 240 -1.17 20.37 12.74
CA VAL A 240 -0.62 21.59 13.32
C VAL A 240 0.91 21.54 13.28
N PRO A 241 1.57 22.31 12.40
CA PRO A 241 3.02 22.41 12.36
C PRO A 241 3.50 23.25 13.55
N VAL A 242 4.42 22.74 14.36
CA VAL A 242 4.94 23.50 15.50
C VAL A 242 6.15 24.36 15.12
N ASP A 243 6.75 24.12 13.94
CA ASP A 243 7.91 24.86 13.41
C ASP A 243 7.55 26.10 12.57
N ASN A 244 6.26 26.38 12.39
CA ASN A 244 5.77 27.41 11.46
C ASN A 244 5.24 28.68 12.17
N TYR A 245 5.51 28.82 13.48
CA TYR A 245 5.01 29.90 14.33
C TYR A 245 6.16 30.70 14.94
N SER A 246 5.89 31.94 15.35
CA SER A 246 6.83 32.65 16.23
C SER A 246 6.86 31.98 17.61
N ALA A 247 7.93 32.14 18.38
CA ALA A 247 8.05 31.51 19.70
C ALA A 247 6.89 31.82 20.66
N SER A 248 6.30 33.02 20.59
CA SER A 248 5.12 33.36 21.40
C SER A 248 3.86 32.64 20.92
N GLN A 249 3.65 32.56 19.60
CA GLN A 249 2.53 31.86 18.98
C GLN A 249 2.61 30.35 19.23
N GLU A 250 3.79 29.78 19.09
CA GLU A 250 4.07 28.39 19.41
C GLU A 250 3.72 28.07 20.87
N GLY A 251 4.06 28.98 21.80
CA GLY A 251 3.67 28.84 23.21
C GLY A 251 2.15 28.80 23.44
N HIS A 252 1.36 29.52 22.64
CA HIS A 252 -0.10 29.44 22.69
C HIS A 252 -0.60 28.09 22.20
N VAL A 253 -0.06 27.61 21.08
CA VAL A 253 -0.41 26.31 20.49
C VAL A 253 -0.05 25.16 21.44
N TRP A 254 1.16 25.14 21.98
CA TRP A 254 1.59 24.14 22.97
C TRP A 254 0.71 24.11 24.20
N ARG A 255 0.27 25.27 24.69
CA ARG A 255 -0.65 25.34 25.83
C ARG A 255 -2.01 24.75 25.50
N ALA A 256 -2.56 25.03 24.31
CA ALA A 256 -3.82 24.43 23.87
C ALA A 256 -3.70 22.90 23.77
N ILE A 257 -2.61 22.41 23.17
CA ILE A 257 -2.29 20.97 23.06
C ILE A 257 -2.22 20.34 24.45
N ALA A 258 -1.43 20.90 25.38
CA ALA A 258 -1.30 20.40 26.74
C ALA A 258 -2.65 20.33 27.44
N ASN A 259 -3.45 21.40 27.35
CA ASN A 259 -4.79 21.43 27.94
C ASN A 259 -5.71 20.33 27.38
N LEU A 260 -5.66 20.04 26.08
CA LEU A 260 -6.44 18.95 25.48
C LEU A 260 -5.96 17.57 25.95
N ILE A 261 -4.65 17.33 25.87
CA ILE A 261 -4.03 16.03 26.17
C ILE A 261 -4.14 15.69 27.66
N GLU A 262 -4.03 16.67 28.56
CA GLU A 262 -4.12 16.47 30.01
C GLU A 262 -5.57 16.34 30.52
N ASP A 263 -6.57 16.81 29.78
CA ASP A 263 -7.97 16.83 30.26
C ASP A 263 -8.55 15.40 30.40
N PRO A 264 -8.74 14.86 31.62
CA PRO A 264 -9.16 13.48 31.80
C PRO A 264 -10.57 13.17 31.27
N GLN A 265 -11.34 14.20 30.91
CA GLN A 265 -12.71 14.07 30.42
C GLN A 265 -12.78 13.89 28.90
N VAL A 266 -11.67 14.07 28.19
CA VAL A 266 -11.56 13.83 26.75
C VAL A 266 -10.92 12.46 26.52
N PRO A 267 -11.62 11.47 25.95
CA PRO A 267 -11.00 10.22 25.55
C PRO A 267 -9.97 10.46 24.45
N LYS A 268 -8.75 9.90 24.58
CA LYS A 268 -7.71 10.03 23.57
C LYS A 268 -7.34 8.68 22.97
N LEU A 269 -7.14 8.68 21.66
CA LEU A 269 -6.62 7.54 20.92
C LEU A 269 -5.28 7.91 20.28
N GLY A 270 -4.19 7.50 20.90
CA GLY A 270 -2.86 7.70 20.35
C GLY A 270 -2.63 6.83 19.12
N MET A 271 -2.30 7.45 18.00
CA MET A 271 -1.88 6.79 16.77
C MET A 271 -0.36 6.67 16.77
N ASN A 272 0.16 5.52 16.34
CA ASN A 272 1.60 5.24 16.25
C ASN A 272 2.42 5.48 17.54
N LEU A 273 1.78 5.51 18.72
CA LEU A 273 2.49 5.56 19.99
C LEU A 273 3.15 4.19 20.25
N ILE A 274 4.48 4.14 20.08
CA ILE A 274 5.32 2.98 20.41
C ILE A 274 5.65 3.01 21.89
#